data_AF-L0DPZ1-F1
#
_entry.id   AF-L0DPZ1-F1
#
_cell.length_a   1.000
_cell.length_b   1.000
_cell.length_c   1.000
_cell.angle_alpha   90.00
_cell.angle_beta   90.00
_cell.angle_gamma   90.00
#
_symmetry.space_group_name_H-M   'P 1'
#
loop_
_entity.id
_entity.type
_entity.pdbx_description
1 polymer ?
#
loop_
_entity_poly.entity_id
_entity_poly.type
_entity_poly.pdbx_seq_one_letter_code
_entity_poly.pdbx_strand_id
1 'polypeptide(L)'
;MQKIPTMFERDWNGDRSRVLNQVHPGCEWVVAGEGIATQKIDGTCCLIRDGALFKRQEIKQGQAIPTDFEESGFDDETGKRVGWRPIGDGPEDKWHREGFANLADKADGTYELVGPHTQKNPEKYEQDILVPHTVETLGFSDNPPRNFDGLKAYLAEKDIEGIVFHHPDGRRAKIKKRDFGLKR
;
A
#
# COMPACT_ATOMS: atom_id res chain seq x y z
N MET A 1 -5.14 7.83 -5.83
CA MET A 1 -3.98 6.93 -6.05
C MET A 1 -4.47 5.70 -6.80
N GLN A 2 -3.95 5.42 -7.99
CA GLN A 2 -4.30 4.20 -8.73
C GLN A 2 -3.86 2.94 -7.96
N LYS A 3 -4.61 1.85 -8.12
CA LYS A 3 -4.29 0.55 -7.51
C LYS A 3 -2.96 0.06 -8.08
N ILE A 4 -1.97 -0.18 -7.21
CA ILE A 4 -0.68 -0.77 -7.62
C ILE A 4 -0.91 -2.27 -7.92
N PRO A 5 -0.57 -2.76 -9.12
CA PRO A 5 -0.71 -4.17 -9.49
C PRO A 5 0.18 -5.06 -8.62
N THR A 6 -0.28 -6.30 -8.39
CA THR A 6 0.59 -7.33 -7.79
C THR A 6 1.51 -7.86 -8.89
N MET A 7 2.80 -8.02 -8.62
CA MET A 7 3.82 -8.38 -9.63
C MET A 7 3.50 -9.69 -10.36
N PHE A 8 2.86 -10.64 -9.68
CA PHE A 8 2.48 -11.93 -10.21
C PHE A 8 0.97 -12.09 -10.24
N GLU A 9 0.48 -12.92 -11.17
CA GLU A 9 -0.93 -13.24 -11.34
C GLU A 9 -1.55 -13.86 -10.09
N ARG A 10 -2.80 -13.52 -9.83
CA ARG A 10 -3.56 -14.11 -8.72
C ARG A 10 -4.04 -15.51 -9.10
N ASP A 11 -4.10 -16.39 -8.10
CA ASP A 11 -4.72 -17.71 -8.29
C ASP A 11 -6.25 -17.56 -8.31
N TRP A 12 -6.80 -17.32 -9.50
CA TRP A 12 -8.23 -17.12 -9.72
C TRP A 12 -9.06 -18.39 -9.57
N ASN A 13 -8.43 -19.55 -9.81
CA ASN A 13 -9.07 -20.87 -9.76
C ASN A 13 -8.92 -21.55 -8.39
N GLY A 14 -8.04 -21.05 -7.54
CA GLY A 14 -7.84 -21.50 -6.16
C GLY A 14 -7.96 -20.36 -5.15
N ASP A 15 -6.91 -20.12 -4.38
CA ASP A 15 -6.90 -19.11 -3.31
C ASP A 15 -6.46 -17.75 -3.87
N ARG A 16 -7.43 -16.86 -4.11
CA ARG A 16 -7.20 -15.50 -4.63
C ARG A 16 -6.31 -14.62 -3.74
N SER A 17 -5.99 -15.04 -2.51
CA SER A 17 -4.99 -14.36 -1.69
C SER A 17 -3.55 -14.71 -2.08
N ARG A 18 -3.35 -15.74 -2.92
CA ARG A 18 -2.05 -16.22 -3.42
C ARG A 18 -1.76 -15.74 -4.82
N VAL A 19 -0.50 -15.88 -5.20
CA VAL A 19 -0.03 -15.65 -6.57
C VAL A 19 0.55 -16.92 -7.20
N LEU A 20 0.46 -16.99 -8.52
CA LEU A 20 1.07 -18.01 -9.35
C LEU A 20 2.43 -17.55 -9.85
N ASN A 21 3.31 -18.47 -10.25
CA ASN A 21 4.58 -18.11 -10.90
C ASN A 21 4.34 -17.70 -12.38
N GLN A 22 3.61 -16.61 -12.55
CA GLN A 22 3.29 -15.99 -13.82
C GLN A 22 3.27 -14.47 -13.60
N VAL A 23 4.06 -13.73 -14.36
CA VAL A 23 4.14 -12.27 -14.22
C VAL A 23 2.82 -11.65 -14.67
N HIS A 24 2.29 -10.72 -13.87
CA HIS A 24 1.10 -9.97 -14.23
C HIS A 24 1.42 -9.04 -15.42
N PRO A 25 0.57 -8.97 -16.46
CA PRO A 25 0.75 -8.05 -17.58
C PRO A 25 1.05 -6.62 -17.12
N GLY A 26 2.11 -6.02 -17.65
CA GLY A 26 2.57 -4.68 -17.27
C GLY A 26 3.56 -4.65 -16.09
N CYS A 27 3.93 -5.80 -15.52
CA CYS A 27 4.95 -5.92 -14.47
C CYS A 27 6.27 -6.54 -14.97
N GLU A 28 6.42 -6.81 -16.27
CA GLU A 28 7.59 -7.48 -16.87
C GLU A 28 8.89 -6.71 -16.64
N TRP A 29 8.81 -5.38 -16.62
CA TRP A 29 9.92 -4.47 -16.32
C TRP A 29 10.58 -4.77 -14.97
N VAL A 30 9.81 -5.25 -13.98
CA VAL A 30 10.36 -5.62 -12.67
C VAL A 30 11.32 -6.80 -12.83
N VAL A 31 10.92 -7.81 -13.60
CA VAL A 31 11.73 -9.02 -13.86
C VAL A 31 12.94 -8.68 -14.73
N ALA A 32 12.81 -7.71 -15.64
CA ALA A 32 13.90 -7.16 -16.44
C ALA A 32 14.94 -6.37 -15.61
N GLY A 33 14.74 -6.19 -14.30
CA GLY A 33 15.68 -5.50 -13.41
C GLY A 33 15.41 -4.01 -13.25
N GLU A 34 14.34 -3.49 -13.83
CA GLU A 34 14.07 -2.04 -13.85
C GLU A 34 13.44 -1.53 -12.55
N GLY A 35 13.58 -0.23 -12.29
CA GLY A 35 12.98 0.47 -11.15
C GLY A 35 13.61 0.18 -9.79
N ILE A 36 13.22 0.97 -8.79
CA ILE A 36 13.78 0.96 -7.43
C ILE A 36 12.82 0.21 -6.49
N ALA A 37 13.36 -0.68 -5.67
CA ALA A 37 12.59 -1.41 -4.67
C ALA A 37 12.60 -0.68 -3.32
N THR A 38 11.42 -0.45 -2.75
CA THR A 38 11.21 0.11 -1.41
C THR A 38 10.43 -0.89 -0.55
N GLN A 39 10.54 -0.78 0.77
CA GLN A 39 9.67 -1.53 1.66
C GLN A 39 8.21 -1.10 1.43
N LYS A 40 7.29 -2.07 1.38
CA LYS A 40 5.87 -1.77 1.56
C LYS A 40 5.58 -1.60 3.04
N ILE A 41 5.24 -0.39 3.46
CA ILE A 41 4.73 -0.10 4.80
C ILE A 41 3.33 -0.69 4.98
N ASP A 42 3.13 -1.31 6.15
CA ASP A 42 1.85 -1.82 6.62
C ASP A 42 1.14 -0.78 7.50
N GLY A 43 0.53 0.19 6.83
CA GLY A 43 -0.22 1.27 7.46
C GLY A 43 -1.63 1.41 6.89
N THR A 44 -2.26 2.53 7.25
CA THR A 44 -3.51 2.99 6.63
C THR A 44 -3.23 4.15 5.68
N CYS A 45 -3.55 3.96 4.40
CA CYS A 45 -3.27 4.95 3.37
C CYS A 45 -4.08 6.24 3.57
N CYS A 46 -3.37 7.36 3.60
CA CYS A 46 -3.89 8.72 3.76
C CYS A 46 -3.47 9.59 2.57
N LEU A 47 -4.20 10.69 2.37
CA LEU A 47 -3.87 11.74 1.41
C LEU A 47 -3.88 13.09 2.14
N ILE A 48 -2.83 13.87 1.95
CA ILE A 48 -2.81 15.31 2.26
C ILE A 48 -2.96 16.05 0.94
N ARG A 49 -3.93 16.96 0.87
CA ARG A 49 -4.17 17.82 -0.29
C ARG A 49 -4.68 19.17 0.20
N ASP A 50 -4.02 20.25 -0.23
CA ASP A 50 -4.33 21.62 0.18
C ASP A 50 -4.40 21.79 1.71
N GLY A 51 -3.50 21.10 2.43
CA GLY A 51 -3.45 21.11 3.90
C GLY A 51 -4.55 20.32 4.61
N ALA A 52 -5.47 19.69 3.88
CA ALA A 52 -6.52 18.83 4.43
C ALA A 52 -6.12 17.34 4.38
N LEU A 53 -6.50 16.58 5.42
CA LEU A 53 -6.23 15.15 5.51
C LEU A 53 -7.47 14.32 5.13
N PHE A 54 -7.22 13.27 4.35
CA PHE A 54 -8.22 12.32 3.89
C PHE A 54 -7.79 10.89 4.21
N LYS A 55 -8.74 10.04 4.58
CA LYS A 55 -8.55 8.59 4.68
C LYS A 55 -8.96 7.89 3.40
N ARG A 56 -8.25 6.82 3.04
CA ARG A 56 -8.67 5.95 1.94
C ARG A 56 -9.83 5.07 2.37
N GLN A 57 -10.84 4.92 1.50
CA GLN A 57 -11.94 4.00 1.71
C GLN A 57 -12.16 3.11 0.48
N GLU A 58 -12.38 1.82 0.73
CA GLU A 58 -12.90 0.88 -0.27
C GLU A 58 -14.40 0.65 0.00
N ILE A 59 -15.22 0.73 -1.04
CA ILE A 59 -16.65 0.47 -1.00
C ILE A 59 -16.93 -0.76 -1.86
N LYS A 60 -17.52 -1.80 -1.25
CA LYS A 60 -17.86 -3.03 -1.97
C LYS A 60 -19.10 -2.82 -2.86
N GLN A 61 -19.23 -3.64 -3.90
CA GLN A 61 -20.42 -3.64 -4.74
C GLN A 61 -21.70 -3.75 -3.91
N GLY A 62 -22.67 -2.87 -4.18
CA GLY A 62 -23.97 -2.83 -3.49
C GLY A 62 -23.97 -2.13 -2.13
N GLN A 63 -22.83 -1.64 -1.63
CA GLN A 63 -22.80 -0.82 -0.42
C GLN A 63 -23.15 0.64 -0.72
N ALA A 64 -23.80 1.30 0.24
CA ALA A 64 -24.11 2.72 0.16
C ALA A 64 -22.81 3.54 0.10
N ILE A 65 -22.77 4.49 -0.84
CA ILE A 65 -21.65 5.41 -1.01
C ILE A 65 -21.89 6.63 -0.10
N PRO A 66 -20.99 6.93 0.85
CA PRO A 66 -21.07 8.15 1.65
C PRO A 66 -21.09 9.40 0.77
N THR A 67 -21.82 10.43 1.18
CA THR A 67 -21.99 11.67 0.38
C THR A 67 -20.70 12.46 0.20
N ASP A 68 -19.76 12.31 1.12
CA ASP A 68 -18.44 12.93 1.16
C ASP A 68 -17.33 12.00 0.63
N PHE A 69 -17.69 10.92 -0.08
CA PHE A 69 -16.75 10.02 -0.73
C PHE A 69 -16.32 10.55 -2.10
N GLU A 70 -15.03 10.84 -2.24
CA GLU A 70 -14.40 11.20 -3.49
C GLU A 70 -13.83 9.96 -4.17
N GLU A 71 -14.54 9.45 -5.18
CA GLU A 71 -14.07 8.30 -5.94
C GLU A 71 -12.77 8.61 -6.69
N SER A 72 -11.80 7.70 -6.59
CA SER A 72 -10.49 7.79 -7.25
C SER A 72 -10.19 6.59 -8.16
N GLY A 73 -11.08 5.59 -8.19
CA GLY A 73 -10.96 4.42 -9.03
C GLY A 73 -12.08 3.40 -8.82
N PHE A 74 -12.32 2.62 -9.87
CA PHE A 74 -13.25 1.50 -9.90
C PHE A 74 -12.51 0.26 -10.40
N ASP A 75 -12.80 -0.88 -9.78
CA ASP A 75 -12.24 -2.18 -10.13
C ASP A 75 -13.36 -3.00 -10.80
N ASP A 76 -13.33 -3.08 -12.14
CA ASP A 76 -14.37 -3.75 -12.94
C ASP A 76 -14.50 -5.25 -12.63
N GLU A 77 -13.40 -5.89 -12.22
CA GLU A 77 -13.39 -7.32 -11.89
C GLU A 77 -14.13 -7.64 -10.60
N THR A 78 -14.02 -6.76 -9.59
CA THR A 78 -14.59 -6.98 -8.26
C THR A 78 -15.78 -6.08 -7.93
N GLY A 79 -16.09 -5.10 -8.79
CA GLY A 79 -17.11 -4.07 -8.58
C GLY A 79 -16.80 -3.12 -7.42
N LYS A 80 -15.55 -3.07 -6.95
CA LYS A 80 -15.14 -2.24 -5.82
C LYS A 80 -14.82 -0.82 -6.27
N ARG A 81 -15.29 0.15 -5.48
CA ARG A 81 -14.91 1.57 -5.60
C ARG A 81 -13.85 1.89 -4.58
N VAL A 82 -12.88 2.72 -4.95
CA VAL A 82 -11.81 3.16 -4.07
C VAL A 82 -11.68 4.67 -4.16
N GLY A 83 -11.61 5.33 -3.01
CA GLY A 83 -11.64 6.78 -2.95
C GLY A 83 -11.16 7.33 -1.63
N TRP A 84 -11.45 8.60 -1.43
CA TRP A 84 -11.02 9.38 -0.29
C TRP A 84 -12.24 9.91 0.47
N ARG A 85 -12.10 10.03 1.77
CA ARG A 85 -13.03 10.78 2.61
C ARG A 85 -12.28 11.74 3.51
N PRO A 86 -12.82 12.94 3.76
CA PRO A 86 -12.22 13.85 4.71
C PRO A 86 -12.15 13.20 6.09
N ILE A 87 -11.09 13.51 6.83
CA ILE A 87 -10.99 13.17 8.24
C ILE A 87 -11.96 14.07 9.04
N GLY A 88 -12.88 13.44 9.77
CA GLY A 88 -13.81 14.14 10.65
C GLY A 88 -13.27 14.31 12.07
N ASP A 89 -14.09 14.85 12.97
CA ASP A 89 -13.78 15.04 14.40
C ASP A 89 -14.18 13.85 15.29
N GLY A 90 -14.88 12.87 14.72
CA GLY A 90 -15.35 11.68 15.42
C GLY A 90 -14.23 10.78 15.96
N PRO A 91 -14.54 9.88 16.91
CA PRO A 91 -13.57 8.96 17.51
C PRO A 91 -12.96 7.98 16.50
N GLU A 92 -13.65 7.68 15.40
CA GLU A 92 -13.18 6.80 14.33
C GLU A 92 -11.94 7.33 13.61
N ASP A 93 -11.75 8.66 13.62
CA ASP A 93 -10.66 9.33 12.92
C ASP A 93 -9.60 9.90 13.87
N LYS A 94 -9.73 9.64 15.17
CA LYS A 94 -8.84 10.15 16.21
C LYS A 94 -7.37 9.91 15.86
N TRP A 95 -7.02 8.68 15.48
CA TRP A 95 -5.62 8.31 15.21
C TRP A 95 -5.06 8.91 13.92
N HIS A 96 -5.92 9.20 12.94
CA HIS A 96 -5.51 9.97 11.76
C HIS A 96 -5.14 11.41 12.15
N ARG A 97 -5.93 12.05 13.02
CA ARG A 97 -5.65 13.39 13.53
C ARG A 97 -4.38 13.44 14.36
N GLU A 98 -4.16 12.46 15.24
CA GLU A 98 -2.92 12.36 16.02
C GLU A 98 -1.69 12.14 15.12
N GLY A 99 -1.78 11.22 14.16
CA GLY A 99 -0.68 10.98 13.21
C GLY A 99 -0.33 12.21 12.38
N PHE A 100 -1.32 13.01 12.00
CA PHE A 100 -1.14 14.28 11.29
C PHE A 100 -0.54 15.37 12.17
N ALA A 101 -0.95 15.45 13.44
CA ALA A 101 -0.37 16.39 14.39
C ALA A 101 1.14 16.14 14.58
N ASN A 102 1.54 14.86 14.61
CA ASN A 102 2.94 14.43 14.75
C ASN A 102 3.78 14.59 13.48
N LEU A 103 3.16 14.79 12.31
CA LEU A 103 3.87 15.01 11.05
C LEU A 103 4.43 16.44 10.99
N ALA A 104 5.75 16.57 10.90
CA ALA A 104 6.43 17.87 10.85
C ALA A 104 6.14 18.64 9.55
N ASP A 105 6.33 17.99 8.40
CA ASP A 105 6.07 18.56 7.08
C ASP A 105 4.80 17.95 6.46
N LYS A 106 3.77 18.79 6.32
CA LYS A 106 2.43 18.43 5.82
C LYS A 106 2.29 18.74 4.33
N ALA A 107 3.32 18.41 3.56
CA ALA A 107 3.30 18.56 2.12
C ALA A 107 2.17 17.74 1.48
N ASP A 108 1.68 18.20 0.34
CA ASP A 108 0.68 17.47 -0.42
C ASP A 108 1.27 16.15 -0.93
N GLY A 109 0.52 15.07 -0.74
CA GLY A 109 1.01 13.74 -1.06
C GLY A 109 0.23 12.63 -0.37
N THR A 110 0.64 11.39 -0.65
CA THR A 110 0.05 10.21 -0.03
C THR A 110 0.98 9.63 1.02
N TYR A 111 0.39 9.20 2.12
CA TYR A 111 1.08 8.78 3.35
C TYR A 111 0.51 7.45 3.82
N GLU A 112 1.25 6.77 4.69
CA GLU A 112 0.74 5.67 5.49
C GLU A 112 0.67 6.12 6.95
N LEU A 113 -0.51 6.03 7.57
CA LEU A 113 -0.64 6.11 9.01
C LEU A 113 -0.08 4.83 9.61
N VAL A 114 0.89 4.96 10.50
CA VAL A 114 1.52 3.87 11.25
C VAL A 114 1.54 4.24 12.73
N GLY A 115 1.61 3.25 13.61
CA GLY A 115 1.66 3.49 15.06
C GLY A 115 0.97 2.43 15.90
N PRO A 116 0.97 2.62 17.24
CA PRO A 116 0.37 1.70 18.20
C PRO A 116 -1.08 1.31 17.88
N HIS A 117 -1.84 2.21 17.26
CA HIS A 117 -3.27 2.04 17.01
C HIS A 117 -3.59 1.62 15.57
N THR A 118 -2.58 1.42 14.72
CA THR A 118 -2.76 1.05 13.32
C THR A 118 -2.21 -0.34 13.03
N GLN A 119 -3.05 -1.24 12.51
CA GLN A 119 -2.67 -2.59 12.08
C GLN A 119 -1.94 -3.46 13.13
N LYS A 120 -2.11 -3.18 14.43
CA LYS A 120 -1.35 -3.80 15.55
C LYS A 120 0.14 -3.42 15.58
N ASN A 121 0.49 -2.27 15.01
CA ASN A 121 1.83 -1.69 15.02
C ASN A 121 2.95 -2.61 14.48
N PRO A 122 2.80 -3.21 13.29
CA PRO A 122 3.82 -4.11 12.74
C PRO A 122 5.13 -3.37 12.43
N GLU A 123 5.06 -2.05 12.21
CA GLU A 123 6.22 -1.20 11.96
C GLU A 123 6.87 -0.67 13.26
N LYS A 124 6.32 -0.99 14.44
CA LYS A 124 6.91 -0.73 15.76
C LYS A 124 7.20 0.75 16.05
N TYR A 125 6.35 1.65 15.57
CA TYR A 125 6.43 3.08 15.92
C TYR A 125 5.90 3.32 17.34
N GLU A 126 6.54 4.22 18.09
CA GLU A 126 6.14 4.55 19.46
C GLU A 126 4.88 5.42 19.53
N GLN A 127 4.60 6.17 18.46
CA GLN A 127 3.46 7.07 18.33
C GLN A 127 2.80 6.90 16.96
N ASP A 128 1.52 7.25 16.87
CA ASP A 128 0.86 7.35 15.58
C ASP A 128 1.46 8.51 14.78
N ILE A 129 1.86 8.25 13.54
CA ILE A 129 2.51 9.22 12.65
C ILE A 129 2.19 8.89 11.19
N LEU A 130 2.13 9.92 10.35
CA LEU A 130 2.06 9.77 8.90
C LEU A 130 3.47 9.65 8.32
N VAL A 131 3.71 8.59 7.55
CA VAL A 131 4.99 8.38 6.85
C VAL A 131 4.77 8.49 5.35
N PRO A 132 5.48 9.40 4.64
CA PRO A 132 5.45 9.42 3.17
C PRO A 132 5.93 8.08 2.62
N HIS A 133 5.20 7.50 1.67
CA HIS A 133 5.61 6.24 1.03
C HIS A 133 6.34 6.48 -0.31
N THR A 134 7.26 7.44 -0.30
CA THR A 134 8.14 7.80 -1.43
C THR A 134 9.45 7.02 -1.38
N VAL A 135 10.19 7.02 -2.50
CA VAL A 135 11.51 6.35 -2.55
C VAL A 135 12.50 7.03 -1.61
N GLU A 136 12.45 8.36 -1.55
CA GLU A 136 13.30 9.21 -0.74
C GLU A 136 13.10 8.94 0.77
N THR A 137 11.86 8.70 1.19
CA THR A 137 11.54 8.45 2.61
C THR A 137 11.79 7.01 3.02
N LEU A 138 11.41 6.03 2.18
CA LEU A 138 11.46 4.61 2.56
C LEU A 138 12.82 3.95 2.32
N GLY A 139 13.68 4.58 1.52
CA GLY A 139 15.02 4.07 1.23
C GLY A 139 15.02 2.78 0.41
N PHE A 140 16.24 2.30 0.14
CA PHE A 140 16.52 1.14 -0.70
C PHE A 140 16.23 -0.17 0.03
N SER A 141 15.50 -1.08 -0.60
CA SER A 141 15.62 -2.51 -0.28
C SER A 141 16.94 -3.04 -0.86
N ASP A 142 17.58 -4.01 -0.20
CA ASP A 142 18.88 -4.65 -0.53
C ASP A 142 18.90 -5.34 -1.91
N ASN A 143 18.63 -4.61 -3.00
CA ASN A 143 18.41 -5.10 -4.36
C ASN A 143 17.74 -6.50 -4.39
N PRO A 144 16.46 -6.61 -3.95
CA PRO A 144 15.83 -7.90 -3.76
C PRO A 144 15.81 -8.70 -5.07
N PRO A 145 15.79 -10.05 -5.01
CA PRO A 145 15.56 -10.87 -6.19
C PRO A 145 14.28 -10.44 -6.92
N ARG A 146 14.21 -10.68 -8.23
CA ARG A 146 13.07 -10.28 -9.08
C ARG A 146 12.41 -11.44 -9.81
N ASN A 147 12.73 -12.66 -9.39
CA ASN A 147 12.02 -13.87 -9.80
C ASN A 147 11.19 -14.40 -8.63
N PHE A 148 10.21 -15.26 -8.94
CA PHE A 148 9.21 -15.74 -7.99
C PHE A 148 9.82 -16.41 -6.75
N ASP A 149 10.68 -17.42 -6.96
CA ASP A 149 11.26 -18.20 -5.86
C ASP A 149 12.22 -17.36 -5.01
N GLY A 150 13.02 -16.50 -5.65
CA GLY A 150 13.92 -15.58 -4.96
C GLY A 150 13.18 -14.56 -4.10
N LEU A 151 12.07 -13.98 -4.60
CA LEU A 151 11.23 -13.07 -3.83
C LEU A 151 10.57 -13.76 -2.65
N LYS A 152 10.09 -14.99 -2.85
CA LYS A 152 9.49 -15.80 -1.79
C LYS A 152 10.50 -16.09 -0.68
N ALA A 153 11.71 -16.51 -1.03
CA ALA A 153 12.78 -16.76 -0.07
C ALA A 153 13.20 -15.48 0.66
N TYR A 154 13.43 -14.39 -0.09
CA TYR A 154 13.80 -13.09 0.47
C TYR A 154 12.77 -12.57 1.49
N LEU A 155 11.48 -12.61 1.14
CA LEU A 155 10.43 -12.14 2.03
C LEU A 155 10.22 -13.06 3.23
N ALA A 156 10.57 -14.34 3.17
CA ALA A 156 10.44 -15.24 4.31
C ALA A 156 11.35 -14.85 5.49
N GLU A 157 12.49 -14.20 5.21
CA GLU A 157 13.50 -13.84 6.22
C GLU A 157 13.36 -12.40 6.74
N LYS A 158 12.61 -11.54 6.05
CA LYS A 158 12.48 -10.11 6.39
C LYS A 158 11.25 -9.84 7.24
N ASP A 159 11.32 -8.95 8.23
CA ASP A 159 10.15 -8.48 9.00
C ASP A 159 9.49 -7.26 8.35
N ILE A 160 8.96 -7.45 7.12
CA ILE A 160 8.28 -6.42 6.32
C ILE A 160 6.98 -6.97 5.70
N GLU A 161 6.01 -6.11 5.34
CA GLU A 161 4.78 -6.56 4.65
C GLU A 161 5.10 -7.09 3.24
N GLY A 162 6.00 -6.41 2.56
CA GLY A 162 6.32 -6.64 1.15
C GLY A 162 7.25 -5.59 0.58
N ILE A 163 7.29 -5.55 -0.75
CA ILE A 163 8.10 -4.63 -1.55
C ILE A 163 7.17 -3.88 -2.51
N VAL A 164 7.46 -2.60 -2.75
CA VAL A 164 6.95 -1.85 -3.89
C VAL A 164 8.12 -1.53 -4.82
N PHE A 165 7.98 -1.85 -6.10
CA PHE A 165 8.91 -1.45 -7.15
C PHE A 165 8.39 -0.17 -7.81
N HIS A 166 9.30 0.79 -8.03
CA HIS A 166 9.03 2.11 -8.58
C HIS A 166 9.83 2.30 -9.87
N HIS A 167 9.16 2.33 -11.01
CA HIS A 167 9.80 2.63 -12.28
C HIS A 167 9.91 4.16 -12.48
N PRO A 168 11.00 4.69 -13.09
CA PRO A 168 11.16 6.14 -13.33
C PRO A 168 10.05 6.81 -14.15
N ASP A 169 9.34 6.05 -14.98
CA ASP A 169 8.18 6.53 -15.75
C ASP A 169 6.86 6.59 -14.97
N GLY A 170 6.88 6.29 -13.67
CA GLY A 170 5.73 6.33 -12.78
C GLY A 170 4.98 5.00 -12.62
N ARG A 171 5.30 3.96 -13.40
CA ARG A 171 4.77 2.61 -13.17
C ARG A 171 5.20 2.11 -11.79
N ARG A 172 4.31 1.33 -11.16
CA ARG A 172 4.58 0.67 -9.87
C ARG A 172 4.07 -0.75 -9.90
N ALA A 173 4.74 -1.63 -9.17
CA ALA A 173 4.30 -3.01 -8.92
C ALA A 173 4.58 -3.35 -7.45
N LYS A 174 3.82 -4.26 -6.85
CA LYS A 174 4.05 -4.70 -5.47
C LYS A 174 4.02 -6.21 -5.32
N ILE A 175 4.67 -6.71 -4.29
CA ILE A 175 4.59 -8.11 -3.88
C ILE A 175 4.66 -8.19 -2.35
N LYS A 176 3.85 -9.05 -1.73
CA LYS A 176 3.73 -9.14 -0.27
C LYS A 176 3.97 -10.55 0.24
N LYS A 177 4.37 -10.67 1.51
CA LYS A 177 4.49 -11.96 2.22
C LYS A 177 3.25 -12.84 2.05
N ARG A 178 2.08 -12.25 2.29
CA ARG A 178 0.81 -12.97 2.20
C ARG A 178 0.53 -13.53 0.81
N ASP A 179 1.06 -12.89 -0.25
CA ASP A 179 0.86 -13.37 -1.62
C ASP A 179 1.53 -14.74 -1.83
N PHE A 180 2.56 -15.06 -1.03
CA PHE A 180 3.26 -16.35 -1.04
C PHE A 180 2.83 -17.35 0.05
N GLY A 181 1.80 -17.06 0.86
CA GLY A 181 1.49 -17.92 2.01
C GLY A 181 2.16 -17.52 3.32
N LEU A 182 3.03 -16.52 3.31
CA LEU A 182 3.88 -16.19 4.45
C LEU A 182 3.18 -15.24 5.43
N LYS A 183 3.52 -15.38 6.71
CA LYS A 183 3.10 -14.48 7.78
C LYS A 183 4.21 -13.48 8.09
N ARG A 184 3.81 -12.26 8.46
CA ARG A 184 4.70 -11.31 9.12
C ARG A 184 4.59 -11.56 10.62
#